data_AF-A0A926BFL3-F1
#
_entry.id   AF-A0A926BFL3-F1
#
_cell.length_a   1.000
_cell.length_b   1.000
_cell.length_c   1.000
_cell.angle_alpha   90.00
_cell.angle_beta   90.00
_cell.angle_gamma   90.00
#
_symmetry.space_group_name_H-M   'P 1'
#
loop_
_entity.id
_entity.type
_entity.pdbx_description
1 polymer ?
#
loop_
_entity_poly.entity_id
_entity_poly.type
_entity_poly.pdbx_seq_one_letter_code
_entity_poly.pdbx_strand_id
1 'polypeptide(L)'
;MPPSATLFPALRPLYAFLPFSEQLGTAGQPTEAQFALVRDAGFETIVNLAPSNSTGALPDEDLIVEDLGLCYVSIPVRWQDPKATDLSRFFAVMDERKGREKLFVHCIANMRVSAFMYLYRSLREGIPEPEARADMHRIWTPNPLWQTFLDSQRTDGEIKP
;
A
#
# COMPACT_ATOMS: atom_id res chain seq x y z
N MET A 1 13.62 -13.13 6.05
CA MET A 1 13.19 -12.76 7.42
C MET A 1 12.17 -11.65 7.28
N PRO A 2 11.01 -11.70 7.95
CA PRO A 2 10.16 -10.53 8.05
C PRO A 2 10.98 -9.41 8.73
N PRO A 3 10.83 -8.14 8.33
CA PRO A 3 11.48 -7.05 9.03
C PRO A 3 11.11 -7.11 10.52
N SER A 4 12.11 -6.84 11.36
CA SER A 4 11.96 -6.76 12.81
C SER A 4 10.77 -5.87 13.18
N ALA A 5 9.96 -6.28 14.15
CA ALA A 5 8.79 -5.56 14.68
C ALA A 5 9.11 -4.14 15.23
N THR A 6 10.35 -3.69 15.07
CA THR A 6 10.94 -2.44 15.55
C THR A 6 11.10 -1.40 14.44
N LEU A 7 10.80 -1.71 13.17
CA LEU A 7 10.86 -0.70 12.11
C LEU A 7 9.85 0.43 12.36
N PHE A 8 10.35 1.67 12.30
CA PHE A 8 9.59 2.92 12.44
C PHE A 8 8.71 2.99 13.72
N PRO A 9 9.32 3.04 14.92
CA PRO A 9 8.56 3.07 16.17
C PRO A 9 7.61 4.27 16.28
N ALA A 10 7.99 5.42 15.70
CA ALA A 10 7.17 6.62 15.64
C ALA A 10 5.91 6.45 14.78
N LEU A 11 5.89 5.48 13.85
CA LEU A 11 4.76 5.23 12.96
C LEU A 11 3.80 4.15 13.45
N ARG A 12 4.11 3.45 14.54
CA ARG A 12 3.21 2.45 15.14
C ARG A 12 1.80 2.96 15.46
N PRO A 13 1.59 4.24 15.85
CA PRO A 13 0.25 4.76 16.11
C PRO A 13 -0.60 4.95 14.85
N LEU A 14 -0.03 4.83 13.64
CA LEU A 14 -0.81 4.95 12.41
C LEU A 14 -1.80 3.79 12.31
N TYR A 15 -3.00 4.09 11.85
CA TYR A 15 -4.07 3.12 11.74
C TYR A 15 -3.65 1.98 10.81
N ALA A 16 -3.76 0.73 11.27
CA ALA A 16 -3.40 -0.46 10.51
C ALA A 16 -1.98 -0.43 9.90
N PHE A 17 -1.00 0.19 10.57
CA PHE A 17 0.38 0.28 10.07
C PHE A 17 1.07 -1.09 10.00
N LEU A 18 1.71 -1.37 8.86
CA LEU A 18 2.47 -2.58 8.60
C LEU A 18 3.74 -2.26 7.79
N PRO A 19 4.93 -2.32 8.39
CA PRO A 19 6.19 -2.19 7.66
C PRO A 19 6.57 -3.50 6.97
N PHE A 20 6.94 -3.44 5.69
CA PHE A 20 7.48 -4.56 4.91
C PHE A 20 9.01 -4.55 4.81
N SER A 21 9.63 -3.37 4.86
CA SER A 21 11.08 -3.21 4.90
C SER A 21 11.46 -1.82 5.42
N GLU A 22 12.76 -1.52 5.51
CA GLU A 22 13.27 -0.17 5.80
C GLU A 22 12.94 0.85 4.70
N GLN A 23 12.44 0.40 3.55
CA GLN A 23 12.08 1.23 2.40
C GLN A 23 10.59 1.18 2.07
N LEU A 24 9.80 0.33 2.74
CA LEU A 24 8.40 0.16 2.41
C LEU A 24 7.54 0.01 3.67
N GLY A 25 6.66 0.97 3.87
CA GLY A 25 5.64 0.95 4.92
C GLY A 25 4.24 1.07 4.35
N THR A 26 3.26 0.42 4.97
CA THR A 26 1.85 0.58 4.61
C THR A 26 0.97 0.95 5.79
N ALA A 27 -0.11 1.68 5.55
CA ALA A 27 -1.06 2.06 6.59
C ALA A 27 -2.49 2.31 6.05
N GLY A 28 -3.41 2.54 6.98
CA GLY A 28 -4.63 3.29 6.74
C GLY A 28 -4.35 4.79 6.68
N GLN A 29 -5.41 5.60 6.74
CA GLN A 29 -5.32 7.03 6.47
C GLN A 29 -4.45 7.73 7.54
N PRO A 30 -3.29 8.31 7.17
CA PRO A 30 -2.55 9.17 8.07
C PRO A 30 -3.30 10.48 8.26
N THR A 31 -3.21 11.06 9.46
CA THR A 31 -3.57 12.46 9.69
C THR A 31 -2.48 13.40 9.16
N GLU A 32 -2.79 14.69 9.01
CA GLU A 32 -1.80 15.73 8.64
C GLU A 32 -0.56 15.67 9.54
N ALA A 33 -0.74 15.59 10.87
CA ALA A 33 0.36 15.44 11.81
C ALA A 33 1.14 14.13 11.63
N GLN A 34 0.49 13.06 11.19
CA GLN A 34 1.15 11.78 10.93
C GLN A 34 1.95 11.79 9.62
N PHE A 35 1.57 12.58 8.62
CA PHE A 35 2.41 12.76 7.43
C PHE A 35 3.75 13.41 7.77
N ALA A 36 3.79 14.34 8.73
CA ALA A 36 5.06 14.86 9.23
C ALA A 36 5.93 13.76 9.86
N LEU A 37 5.32 12.83 10.62
CA LEU A 37 6.05 11.67 11.15
C LEU A 37 6.57 10.74 10.05
N VAL A 38 5.79 10.56 8.97
CA VAL A 38 6.19 9.75 7.81
C VAL A 38 7.40 10.39 7.12
N ARG A 39 7.39 11.71 6.91
CA ARG A 39 8.57 12.45 6.44
C ARG A 39 9.77 12.28 7.37
N ASP A 40 9.58 12.44 8.67
CA ASP A 40 10.66 12.36 9.66
C ASP A 40 11.23 10.94 9.81
N ALA A 41 10.45 9.92 9.45
CA ALA A 41 10.92 8.53 9.30
C ALA A 41 11.75 8.30 8.02
N GLY A 42 11.89 9.32 7.19
CA GLY A 42 12.68 9.34 5.95
C GLY A 42 11.94 8.80 4.74
N PHE A 43 10.61 8.68 4.79
CA PHE A 43 9.83 8.37 3.59
C PHE A 43 9.85 9.56 2.64
N GLU A 44 9.92 9.28 1.34
CA GLU A 44 10.09 10.30 0.29
C GLU A 44 8.85 10.37 -0.60
N THR A 45 8.20 9.24 -0.83
CA THR A 45 7.00 9.16 -1.68
C THR A 45 5.82 8.53 -0.94
N ILE A 46 4.68 9.21 -1.01
CA ILE A 46 3.37 8.75 -0.55
C ILE A 46 2.59 8.20 -1.75
N VAL A 47 2.09 6.97 -1.63
CA VAL A 47 1.21 6.34 -2.63
C VAL A 47 -0.17 6.14 -2.02
N ASN A 48 -1.15 6.93 -2.46
CA ASN A 48 -2.52 6.87 -1.97
C ASN A 48 -3.41 6.03 -2.91
N LEU A 49 -3.98 4.94 -2.38
CA LEU A 49 -4.94 4.10 -3.11
C LEU A 49 -6.41 4.46 -2.84
N ALA A 50 -6.68 5.44 -1.98
CA ALA A 50 -8.02 5.90 -1.70
C ALA A 50 -8.48 7.00 -2.68
N PRO A 51 -9.66 6.85 -3.30
CA PRO A 51 -10.30 7.97 -3.98
C PRO A 51 -10.50 9.15 -3.01
N SER A 52 -10.25 10.38 -3.47
CA SER A 52 -10.37 11.60 -2.65
C SER A 52 -11.77 11.84 -2.08
N ASN A 53 -12.80 11.25 -2.69
CA ASN A 53 -14.18 11.28 -2.19
C ASN A 53 -14.51 10.16 -1.18
N SER A 54 -13.52 9.38 -0.73
CA SER A 54 -13.74 8.32 0.25
C SER A 54 -14.07 8.93 1.61
N THR A 55 -15.01 8.32 2.34
CA THR A 55 -15.26 8.67 3.74
C THR A 55 -13.99 8.51 4.55
N GLY A 56 -13.53 9.59 5.17
CA GLY A 56 -12.29 9.64 5.95
C GLY A 56 -11.03 9.99 5.15
N ALA A 57 -11.13 10.25 3.84
CA ALA A 57 -10.04 10.87 3.09
C ALA A 57 -9.80 12.30 3.61
N LEU A 58 -8.54 12.71 3.65
CA LEU A 58 -8.23 14.10 3.98
C LEU A 58 -8.51 14.99 2.76
N PRO A 59 -9.17 16.14 2.95
CA PRO A 59 -9.21 17.17 1.91
C PRO A 59 -7.79 17.67 1.64
N ASP A 60 -7.49 17.96 0.38
CA ASP A 60 -6.22 18.56 -0.05
C ASP A 60 -4.97 17.77 0.41
N GLU A 61 -5.10 16.43 0.48
CA GLU A 61 -4.01 15.55 0.91
C GLU A 61 -2.76 15.67 0.03
N ASP A 62 -2.95 15.88 -1.27
CA ASP A 62 -1.88 16.18 -2.22
C ASP A 62 -1.10 17.43 -1.79
N LEU A 63 -1.80 18.54 -1.51
CA LEU A 63 -1.17 19.78 -1.05
C LEU A 63 -0.45 19.59 0.29
N ILE A 64 -1.06 18.90 1.25
CA ILE A 64 -0.43 18.62 2.57
C ILE A 64 0.88 17.84 2.40
N VAL A 65 0.86 16.80 1.56
CA VAL A 65 2.04 15.95 1.32
C VAL A 65 3.12 16.72 0.56
N GLU A 66 2.74 17.50 -0.45
CA GLU A 66 3.67 18.33 -1.22
C GLU A 66 4.30 19.45 -0.39
N ASP A 67 3.55 20.10 0.50
CA ASP A 67 4.05 21.12 1.44
C ASP A 67 5.08 20.56 2.43
N LEU A 68 5.00 19.26 2.72
CA LEU A 68 6.00 18.55 3.53
C LEU A 68 7.26 18.17 2.73
N GLY A 69 7.30 18.48 1.43
CA GLY A 69 8.41 18.16 0.52
C GLY A 69 8.41 16.69 0.06
N LEU A 70 7.29 15.99 0.22
CA LEU A 70 7.14 14.60 -0.19
C LEU A 70 6.55 14.52 -1.60
N CYS A 71 6.91 13.49 -2.34
CA CYS A 71 6.26 13.19 -3.61
C CYS A 71 4.91 12.52 -3.35
N TYR A 72 3.86 12.94 -4.04
CA TYR A 72 2.53 12.35 -3.91
C TYR A 72 2.14 11.62 -5.20
N VAL A 73 1.67 10.37 -5.05
CA VAL A 73 1.16 9.54 -6.15
C VAL A 73 -0.23 9.03 -5.78
N SER A 74 -1.26 9.45 -6.52
CA SER A 74 -2.62 8.94 -6.34
C SER A 74 -2.98 7.88 -7.37
N ILE A 75 -3.45 6.73 -6.90
CA ILE A 75 -3.99 5.64 -7.72
C ILE A 75 -5.38 5.29 -7.14
N PRO A 76 -6.44 6.00 -7.53
CA PRO A 76 -7.73 5.87 -6.87
C PRO A 76 -8.39 4.51 -7.16
N VAL A 77 -8.30 3.58 -6.21
CA VAL A 77 -8.92 2.25 -6.33
C VAL A 77 -10.33 2.28 -5.74
N ARG A 78 -11.34 2.02 -6.58
CA ARG A 78 -12.73 1.90 -6.11
C ARG A 78 -12.92 0.61 -5.32
N TRP A 79 -13.44 0.72 -4.10
CA TRP A 79 -13.63 -0.42 -3.21
C TRP A 79 -14.56 -1.50 -3.77
N GLN A 80 -15.63 -1.08 -4.46
CA GLN A 80 -16.65 -1.98 -5.02
C GLN A 80 -16.33 -2.43 -6.45
N ASP A 81 -15.25 -1.94 -7.04
CA ASP A 81 -14.88 -2.17 -8.45
C ASP A 81 -13.34 -2.14 -8.58
N PRO A 82 -12.60 -3.08 -7.95
CA PRO A 82 -11.16 -3.17 -8.10
C PRO A 82 -10.80 -3.63 -9.52
N LYS A 83 -9.93 -2.88 -10.21
CA LYS A 83 -9.56 -3.18 -11.60
C LYS A 83 -8.12 -3.64 -11.75
N ALA A 84 -7.91 -4.57 -12.69
CA ALA A 84 -6.58 -5.00 -13.12
C ALA A 84 -5.73 -3.83 -13.65
N THR A 85 -6.36 -2.80 -14.23
CA THR A 85 -5.69 -1.57 -14.68
C THR A 85 -5.10 -0.79 -13.51
N ASP A 86 -5.80 -0.72 -12.38
CA ASP A 86 -5.34 0.00 -11.19
C ASP A 86 -4.20 -0.78 -10.53
N LEU A 87 -4.30 -2.11 -10.49
CA LEU A 87 -3.23 -2.98 -10.04
C LEU A 87 -1.98 -2.85 -10.90
N SER A 88 -2.13 -2.81 -12.23
CA SER A 88 -1.00 -2.65 -13.15
C SER A 88 -0.29 -1.31 -12.96
N ARG A 89 -1.05 -0.22 -12.74
CA ARG A 89 -0.50 1.09 -12.39
C ARG A 89 0.23 1.05 -11.05
N PHE A 90 -0.35 0.39 -10.06
CA PHE A 90 0.30 0.21 -8.76
C PHE A 90 1.63 -0.53 -8.92
N PHE A 91 1.67 -1.63 -9.67
CA PHE A 91 2.91 -2.36 -9.92
C PHE A 91 3.96 -1.49 -10.62
N ALA A 92 3.57 -0.73 -11.63
CA ALA A 92 4.48 0.18 -12.33
C ALA A 92 5.10 1.22 -11.39
N VAL A 93 4.29 1.87 -10.54
CA VAL A 93 4.76 2.85 -9.56
C VAL A 93 5.71 2.21 -8.53
N MET A 94 5.35 1.04 -8.02
CA MET A 94 6.19 0.31 -7.07
C MET A 94 7.52 -0.11 -7.70
N ASP A 95 7.49 -0.68 -8.90
CA ASP A 95 8.70 -1.15 -9.61
C ASP A 95 9.63 0.00 -10.02
N GLU A 96 9.09 1.15 -10.42
CA GLU A 96 9.88 2.33 -10.80
C GLU A 96 10.69 2.91 -9.64
N ARG A 97 10.12 2.86 -8.43
CA ARG A 97 10.65 3.56 -7.24
C ARG A 97 11.35 2.64 -6.26
N LYS A 98 11.08 1.33 -6.32
CA LYS A 98 11.69 0.32 -5.46
C LYS A 98 13.22 0.40 -5.51
N GLY A 99 13.85 0.48 -4.33
CA GLY A 99 15.31 0.53 -4.18
C GLY A 99 15.93 1.89 -4.45
N ARG A 100 15.16 2.90 -4.89
CA ARG A 100 15.63 4.27 -5.13
C ARG A 100 15.30 5.20 -3.98
N GLU A 101 14.12 5.01 -3.40
CA GLU A 101 13.58 5.87 -2.35
C GLU A 101 12.68 5.06 -1.39
N LYS A 102 12.34 5.66 -0.26
CA LYS A 102 11.41 5.05 0.70
C LYS A 102 9.96 5.36 0.35
N LEU A 103 9.15 4.31 0.20
CA LEU A 103 7.75 4.35 -0.18
C LEU A 103 6.82 4.14 1.01
N PHE A 104 5.85 5.03 1.15
CA PHE A 104 4.75 4.88 2.11
C PHE A 104 3.42 4.73 1.36
N VAL A 105 2.83 3.54 1.41
CA VAL A 105 1.61 3.23 0.66
C VAL A 105 0.42 3.19 1.62
N HIS A 106 -0.62 3.99 1.38
CA HIS A 106 -1.80 3.98 2.24
C HIS A 106 -3.12 4.01 1.47
N CYS A 107 -4.19 3.71 2.21
CA CYS A 107 -5.56 4.01 1.81
C CYS A 107 -6.31 4.41 3.07
N ILE A 108 -7.63 4.15 3.16
CA ILE A 108 -8.39 4.48 4.38
C ILE A 108 -8.06 3.52 5.54
N ALA A 109 -7.98 2.22 5.27
CA ALA A 109 -7.89 1.20 6.32
C ALA A 109 -6.81 0.12 6.08
N ASN A 110 -5.86 0.40 5.20
CA ASN A 110 -4.86 -0.57 4.71
C ASN A 110 -5.44 -1.82 4.01
N MET A 111 -6.76 -1.88 3.76
CA MET A 111 -7.38 -3.06 3.14
C MET A 111 -7.07 -3.16 1.64
N ARG A 112 -7.21 -2.07 0.88
CA ARG A 112 -6.86 -2.00 -0.56
C ARG A 112 -5.37 -2.25 -0.76
N VAL A 113 -4.58 -1.59 0.07
CA VAL A 113 -3.12 -1.64 0.02
C VAL A 113 -2.62 -3.03 0.36
N SER A 114 -3.10 -3.65 1.43
CA SER A 114 -2.67 -5.01 1.77
C SER A 114 -3.04 -6.05 0.70
N ALA A 115 -4.20 -5.91 0.03
CA ALA A 115 -4.57 -6.75 -1.11
C ALA A 115 -3.66 -6.54 -2.32
N PHE A 116 -3.34 -5.29 -2.67
CA PHE A 116 -2.44 -4.97 -3.78
C PHE A 116 -1.00 -5.38 -3.48
N MET A 117 -0.55 -5.18 -2.24
CA MET A 117 0.75 -5.63 -1.74
C MET A 117 0.87 -7.15 -1.74
N TYR A 118 -0.19 -7.87 -1.38
CA TYR A 118 -0.22 -9.33 -1.50
C TYR A 118 0.10 -9.78 -2.93
N LEU A 119 -0.59 -9.21 -3.93
CA LEU A 119 -0.34 -9.53 -5.34
C LEU A 119 1.04 -9.08 -5.79
N TYR A 120 1.50 -7.88 -5.38
CA TYR A 120 2.83 -7.38 -5.71
C TYR A 120 3.92 -8.31 -5.19
N ARG A 121 3.86 -8.68 -3.92
CA ARG A 121 4.87 -9.54 -3.28
C ARG A 121 4.86 -10.94 -3.87
N SER A 122 3.68 -11.49 -4.15
CA SER A 122 3.58 -12.83 -4.75
C SER A 122 4.03 -12.85 -6.21
N LEU A 123 3.60 -11.89 -7.04
CA LEU A 123 3.79 -11.92 -8.49
C LEU A 123 5.06 -11.20 -8.98
N ARG A 124 5.53 -10.17 -8.26
CA ARG A 124 6.72 -9.37 -8.65
C ARG A 124 7.94 -9.70 -7.82
N GLU A 125 7.78 -9.93 -6.52
CA GLU A 125 8.91 -10.22 -5.63
C GLU A 125 9.19 -11.72 -5.46
N GLY A 126 8.32 -12.60 -5.98
CA GLY A 126 8.46 -14.05 -5.88
C GLY A 126 8.30 -14.59 -4.44
N ILE A 127 7.70 -13.81 -3.54
CA ILE A 127 7.40 -14.27 -2.19
C ILE A 127 6.35 -15.40 -2.26
N PRO A 128 6.53 -16.52 -1.53
CA PRO A 128 5.56 -17.60 -1.52
C PRO A 128 4.16 -17.08 -1.18
N GLU A 129 3.17 -17.57 -1.91
CA GLU A 129 1.78 -17.15 -1.77
C GLU A 129 1.27 -17.18 -0.32
N PRO A 130 1.50 -18.25 0.47
CA PRO A 130 0.99 -18.31 1.84
C PRO A 130 1.62 -17.25 2.73
N GLU A 131 2.88 -16.89 2.49
CA GLU A 131 3.59 -15.85 3.23
C GLU A 131 3.06 -14.46 2.86
N ALA A 132 2.91 -14.17 1.57
CA ALA A 132 2.33 -12.92 1.11
C ALA A 132 0.87 -12.75 1.60
N ARG A 133 0.09 -13.83 1.60
CA ARG A 133 -1.31 -13.83 2.08
C ARG A 133 -1.37 -13.61 3.58
N ALA A 134 -0.47 -14.22 4.35
CA ALA A 134 -0.43 -14.06 5.80
C ALA A 134 -0.29 -12.58 6.19
N ASP A 135 0.53 -11.81 5.47
CA ASP A 135 0.68 -10.38 5.76
C ASP A 135 -0.58 -9.56 5.46
N MET A 136 -1.34 -9.90 4.42
CA MET A 136 -2.65 -9.30 4.19
C MET A 136 -3.64 -9.66 5.32
N HIS A 137 -3.64 -10.92 5.76
CA HIS A 137 -4.52 -11.41 6.83
C HIS A 137 -4.24 -10.77 8.19
N ARG A 138 -3.05 -10.19 8.41
CA ARG A 138 -2.77 -9.37 9.59
C ARG A 138 -3.59 -8.08 9.63
N ILE A 139 -4.00 -7.58 8.47
CA ILE A 139 -4.85 -6.40 8.34
C ILE A 139 -6.32 -6.80 8.29
N TRP A 140 -6.68 -7.73 7.41
CA TRP A 140 -8.06 -8.17 7.22
C TRP A 140 -8.15 -9.46 6.38
N THR A 141 -9.31 -10.12 6.48
CA THR A 141 -9.66 -11.23 5.58
C THR A 141 -10.50 -10.70 4.40
N PRO A 142 -10.10 -10.94 3.14
CA PRO A 142 -10.84 -10.50 1.97
C PRO A 142 -12.31 -10.90 2.00
N ASN A 143 -13.19 -9.95 1.66
CA ASN A 143 -14.59 -10.27 1.39
C ASN A 143 -14.72 -10.97 0.03
N PRO A 144 -15.89 -11.56 -0.32
CA PRO A 144 -16.03 -12.31 -1.56
C PRO A 144 -15.64 -11.53 -2.82
N LEU A 145 -15.96 -10.23 -2.88
CA LEU A 145 -15.61 -9.37 -4.01
C LEU A 145 -14.09 -9.23 -4.20
N TRP A 146 -13.37 -8.95 -3.11
CA TRP A 146 -11.91 -8.86 -3.17
C TRP A 146 -11.25 -10.22 -3.34
N GLN A 147 -11.80 -11.28 -2.76
CA GLN A 147 -11.30 -12.64 -2.95
C GLN A 147 -11.39 -13.03 -4.43
N THR A 148 -12.53 -12.83 -5.08
CA THR A 148 -12.70 -13.05 -6.53
C THR A 148 -11.72 -12.22 -7.36
N PHE A 149 -11.52 -10.95 -7.00
CA PHE A 149 -10.52 -10.12 -7.67
C PHE A 149 -9.11 -10.72 -7.54
N LEU A 150 -8.67 -11.01 -6.30
CA LEU A 150 -7.35 -11.58 -6.03
C LEU A 150 -7.13 -12.89 -6.80
N ASP A 151 -8.12 -13.78 -6.81
CA ASP A 151 -8.03 -15.06 -7.50
C ASP A 151 -7.92 -14.87 -9.02
N SER A 152 -8.70 -13.96 -9.62
CA SER A 152 -8.62 -13.66 -11.05
C SER A 152 -7.22 -13.18 -11.47
N GLN A 153 -6.59 -12.31 -10.68
CA GLN A 153 -5.27 -11.75 -11.01
C GLN A 153 -4.14 -12.78 -10.90
N ARG A 154 -4.34 -13.82 -10.09
CA ARG A 154 -3.38 -14.92 -9.97
C ARG A 154 -3.47 -15.89 -11.14
N THR A 155 -4.69 -16.24 -11.55
CA THR A 155 -4.90 -17.11 -12.72
C THR A 155 -4.39 -16.45 -13.99
N ASP A 156 -4.60 -15.14 -14.16
CA ASP A 156 -4.07 -14.38 -15.28
C ASP A 156 -2.53 -14.20 -15.20
N GLY A 157 -1.98 -14.15 -13.98
CA GLY A 157 -0.54 -14.05 -13.71
C GLY A 157 0.24 -15.36 -13.83
N GLU A 158 -0.43 -16.52 -13.84
CA GLU A 158 0.18 -17.85 -14.01
C GLU A 158 0.52 -18.20 -15.48
N ILE A 159 0.32 -17.28 -16.43
CA ILE A 159 0.76 -17.47 -17.82
C ILE A 159 2.04 -16.66 -18.10
N LYS A 160 3.19 -17.28 -17.82
CA LYS A 160 4.28 -17.32 -18.80
C LYS A 160 5.28 -18.45 -18.48
N PRO A 161 5.44 -19.46 -19.37
CA PRO A 161 6.64 -20.30 -19.38
C PRO A 161 7.89 -19.50 -19.78
#